data_AF-A0A0N5CZ56-F1
#
_entry.id   AF-A0A0N5CZ56-F1
#
_cell.length_a   1.000
_cell.length_b   1.000
_cell.length_c   1.000
_cell.angle_alpha   90.00
_cell.angle_beta   90.00
_cell.angle_gamma   90.00
#
_symmetry.space_group_name_H-M   'P 1'
#
loop_
_entity.id
_entity.type
_entity.pdbx_description
1 polymer ?
#
loop_
_entity_poly.entity_id
_entity_poly.type
_entity_poly.pdbx_seq_one_letter_code
_entity_poly.pdbx_strand_id
1 'polypeptide(L)'
;MMLHSSFIARTARYSCFLLARFRLPFTVVAKRNTGAVVSKQDKQLGHDKSILEKVLLAEPQSASQKAIITTLHVSGVLCVRCIHTSVKEKATNAYLYTAYLLSLVVMGGMAYLLYEEILAPGAPQTVFSKALSLIKKDPECCRLLGDSIVGYVEGRGRIKQVAHHSYKKNENDRVRVMFNVKGNRCQGIVTAEMEKNGGKWNWRFLVVTVSNSTSDNIIVVDNR
;
A
#
# COMPACT_ATOMS: atom_id res chain seq x y z
N MET A 1 25.94 -6.56 -27.29
CA MET A 1 24.85 -6.17 -26.38
C MET A 1 23.53 -6.77 -26.87
N MET A 2 23.28 -8.08 -26.68
CA MET A 2 22.01 -8.75 -27.05
C MET A 2 21.81 -10.04 -26.23
N LEU A 3 21.80 -9.94 -24.90
CA LEU A 3 21.59 -11.12 -24.03
C LEU A 3 20.58 -10.89 -22.89
N HIS A 4 19.91 -9.74 -22.82
CA HIS A 4 19.00 -9.45 -21.69
C HIS A 4 17.51 -9.76 -21.98
N SER A 5 17.15 -10.08 -23.23
CA SER A 5 15.73 -10.22 -23.63
C SER A 5 15.11 -11.61 -23.37
N SER A 6 15.91 -12.63 -23.08
CA SER A 6 15.43 -14.03 -23.01
C SER A 6 15.16 -14.56 -21.60
N PHE A 7 15.47 -13.79 -20.55
CA PHE A 7 15.32 -14.25 -19.16
C PHE A 7 13.91 -14.02 -18.58
N ILE A 8 13.17 -13.04 -19.09
CA ILE A 8 11.84 -12.67 -18.57
C ILE A 8 10.73 -13.61 -19.11
N ALA A 9 10.95 -14.30 -20.23
CA ALA A 9 9.92 -15.12 -20.88
C ALA A 9 9.75 -16.55 -20.32
N ARG A 10 10.59 -16.99 -19.36
CA ARG A 10 10.60 -18.39 -18.88
C ARG A 10 9.99 -18.62 -17.49
N THR A 11 9.67 -17.60 -16.72
CA THR A 11 9.14 -17.75 -15.35
C THR A 11 7.60 -17.75 -15.26
N ALA A 12 6.90 -17.49 -16.37
CA ALA A 12 5.43 -17.37 -16.40
C ALA A 12 4.63 -18.70 -16.42
N ARG A 13 5.25 -19.87 -16.17
CA ARG A 13 4.57 -21.18 -16.29
C ARG A 13 4.48 -22.03 -15.02
N TYR A 14 4.91 -21.56 -13.84
CA TYR A 14 4.94 -22.40 -12.63
C TYR A 14 4.09 -21.94 -11.43
N SER A 15 3.35 -20.83 -11.51
CA SER A 15 2.66 -20.30 -10.31
C SER A 15 1.14 -20.51 -10.26
N CYS A 16 0.56 -21.35 -11.12
CA CYS A 16 -0.90 -21.41 -11.28
C CYS A 16 -1.60 -22.61 -10.60
N PHE A 17 -0.93 -23.40 -9.74
CA PHE A 17 -1.54 -24.65 -9.22
C PHE A 17 -1.64 -24.81 -7.70
N LEU A 18 -1.36 -23.79 -6.87
CA LEU A 18 -1.27 -24.00 -5.41
C LEU A 18 -2.08 -23.08 -4.50
N LEU A 19 -2.94 -22.20 -5.02
CA LEU A 19 -3.77 -21.32 -4.17
C LEU A 19 -5.27 -21.57 -4.32
N ALA A 20 -5.66 -22.84 -4.41
CA ALA A 20 -7.05 -23.27 -4.50
C ALA A 20 -7.49 -24.08 -3.28
N ARG A 21 -7.09 -23.76 -2.04
CA ARG A 21 -7.77 -24.22 -0.81
C ARG A 21 -7.38 -23.35 0.39
N PHE A 22 -8.11 -22.27 0.67
CA PHE A 22 -8.28 -21.77 2.05
C PHE A 22 -9.53 -20.89 2.10
N ARG A 23 -10.69 -21.53 2.33
CA ARG A 23 -11.92 -20.86 2.80
C ARG A 23 -11.94 -20.98 4.32
N LEU A 24 -11.86 -19.85 5.03
CA LEU A 24 -12.30 -19.75 6.42
C LEU A 24 -13.33 -18.61 6.52
N PRO A 25 -14.52 -18.83 7.09
CA PRO A 25 -15.51 -17.79 7.29
C PRO A 25 -15.18 -17.02 8.59
N PHE A 26 -14.87 -15.73 8.45
CA PHE A 26 -14.80 -14.82 9.59
C PHE A 26 -16.17 -14.20 9.84
N THR A 27 -16.85 -14.63 10.88
CA THR A 27 -17.98 -13.90 11.48
C THR A 27 -17.80 -13.86 12.99
N VAL A 28 -17.27 -12.75 13.52
CA VAL A 28 -17.62 -12.28 14.87
C VAL A 28 -17.64 -10.75 14.86
N VAL A 29 -18.84 -10.23 15.04
CA VAL A 29 -19.16 -8.82 15.31
C VAL A 29 -18.90 -8.55 16.79
N ALA A 30 -18.03 -7.58 17.11
CA ALA A 30 -17.89 -7.05 18.47
C ALA A 30 -18.31 -5.58 18.51
N LYS A 31 -19.42 -5.37 19.21
CA LYS A 31 -20.12 -4.11 19.46
C LYS A 31 -19.28 -3.21 20.36
N ARG A 32 -18.99 -1.97 19.91
CA ARG A 32 -18.47 -0.91 20.78
C ARG A 32 -19.61 -0.39 21.65
N ASN A 33 -19.36 -0.25 22.94
CA ASN A 33 -20.19 0.59 23.80
C ASN A 33 -19.27 1.63 24.45
N THR A 34 -19.46 2.88 24.06
CA THR A 34 -18.91 4.06 24.72
C THR A 34 -19.90 4.49 25.79
N GLY A 35 -19.44 4.55 27.04
CA GLY A 35 -20.13 5.14 28.17
C GLY A 35 -19.09 5.65 29.15
N ALA A 36 -19.22 6.94 29.49
CA ALA A 36 -18.28 7.80 30.19
C ALA A 36 -17.81 7.29 31.56
N VAL A 37 -16.64 7.77 32.01
CA VAL A 37 -16.48 8.49 33.29
C VAL A 37 -15.27 9.42 33.17
N VAL A 38 -15.55 10.71 33.37
CA VAL A 38 -14.61 11.81 33.51
C VAL A 38 -14.15 11.88 34.98
N SER A 39 -12.89 12.31 35.14
CA SER A 39 -12.27 12.83 36.37
C SER A 39 -11.91 11.87 37.50
N LYS A 40 -10.60 11.64 37.68
CA LYS A 40 -9.85 11.94 38.91
C LYS A 40 -8.35 11.68 38.74
N GLN A 41 -7.54 12.57 39.34
CA GLN A 41 -6.10 12.47 39.67
C GLN A 41 -5.14 12.65 38.47
N ASP A 42 -4.33 13.70 38.35
CA ASP A 42 -3.69 14.56 39.35
C ASP A 42 -3.17 13.78 40.56
N LYS A 43 -2.31 12.78 40.30
CA LYS A 43 -1.40 12.18 41.30
C LYS A 43 -0.33 11.23 40.71
N GLN A 44 0.26 11.58 39.57
CA GLN A 44 1.39 10.81 39.01
C GLN A 44 2.60 11.70 38.66
N LEU A 45 2.75 12.85 39.33
CA LEU A 45 3.98 13.65 39.31
C LEU A 45 4.75 13.59 40.64
N GLY A 46 4.45 12.58 41.47
CA GLY A 46 5.04 12.39 42.80
C GLY A 46 5.81 11.07 42.97
N HIS A 47 5.72 10.13 42.03
CA HIS A 47 6.37 8.82 42.19
C HIS A 47 7.81 8.80 41.63
N ASP A 48 8.11 9.66 40.66
CA ASP A 48 9.41 9.70 39.99
C ASP A 48 10.55 10.25 40.88
N LYS A 49 10.20 11.01 41.93
CA LYS A 49 11.19 11.51 42.91
C LYS A 49 11.67 10.42 43.87
N SER A 50 10.95 9.30 44.01
CA SER A 50 11.32 8.22 44.93
C SER A 50 12.28 7.19 44.34
N ILE A 51 12.40 7.14 43.01
CA ILE A 51 13.30 6.21 42.31
C ILE A 51 14.68 6.85 42.11
N LEU A 52 14.73 8.18 41.88
CA LEU A 52 15.99 8.91 41.69
C LEU A 52 16.84 9.06 42.95
N GLU A 53 16.24 9.00 44.15
CA GLU A 53 16.98 9.03 45.42
C GLU A 53 17.56 7.65 45.80
N LYS A 54 16.99 6.55 45.29
CA LYS A 54 17.44 5.19 45.59
C LYS A 54 18.64 4.72 44.77
N VAL A 55 19.02 5.45 43.72
CA VAL A 55 20.09 5.06 42.79
C VAL A 55 21.45 5.68 43.16
N LEU A 56 21.52 6.62 44.11
CA LEU A 56 22.77 7.38 44.35
C LEU A 56 23.57 7.02 45.61
N LEU A 57 23.18 6.02 46.41
CA LEU A 57 23.94 5.61 47.61
C LEU A 57 23.99 4.09 47.84
N ALA A 58 24.58 3.31 46.93
CA ALA A 58 24.98 1.93 47.24
C ALA A 58 26.07 1.37 46.31
N GLU A 59 27.32 1.72 46.55
CA GLU A 59 28.40 0.73 46.66
C GLU A 59 28.56 0.45 48.18
N PRO A 60 29.08 -0.70 48.70
CA PRO A 60 29.97 -1.66 48.02
C PRO A 60 29.83 -3.17 48.43
N GLN A 61 30.64 -4.03 47.78
CA GLN A 61 31.16 -5.38 48.15
C GLN A 61 30.24 -6.53 48.68
N SER A 62 30.27 -7.70 48.03
CA SER A 62 31.00 -8.91 48.52
C SER A 62 30.54 -10.21 47.85
N ALA A 63 31.49 -11.13 47.69
CA ALA A 63 31.40 -12.42 47.05
C ALA A 63 30.47 -13.43 47.74
N SER A 64 29.83 -14.33 46.98
CA SER A 64 29.81 -15.79 47.25
C SER A 64 28.86 -16.54 46.28
N GLN A 65 29.42 -17.24 45.30
CA GLN A 65 29.05 -18.64 45.06
C GLN A 65 30.31 -19.40 44.60
N LYS A 66 30.96 -20.05 45.56
CA LYS A 66 31.98 -21.05 45.33
C LYS A 66 31.31 -22.28 44.72
N ALA A 67 31.73 -22.68 43.52
CA ALA A 67 31.61 -24.06 43.05
C ALA A 67 32.87 -24.47 42.27
N ILE A 68 33.85 -24.92 43.07
CA ILE A 68 34.80 -26.01 42.80
C ILE A 68 35.76 -25.80 41.62
N ILE A 69 36.88 -25.13 41.93
CA ILE A 69 38.13 -25.26 41.18
C ILE A 69 38.82 -26.55 41.66
N THR A 70 38.97 -27.48 40.73
CA THR A 70 40.09 -28.41 40.52
C THR A 70 40.82 -28.98 41.75
N THR A 71 40.58 -30.25 42.04
CA THR A 71 41.64 -31.16 42.51
C THR A 71 41.65 -32.41 41.64
N LEU A 72 42.78 -32.62 40.96
CA LEU A 72 43.12 -33.85 40.25
C LEU A 72 43.41 -34.95 41.28
N HIS A 73 42.78 -36.12 41.18
CA HIS A 73 43.48 -37.42 41.23
C HIS A 73 42.55 -38.62 40.91
N VAL A 74 42.92 -39.32 39.83
CA VAL A 74 42.82 -40.78 39.55
C VAL A 74 41.46 -41.46 39.35
N SER A 75 41.43 -42.19 38.24
CA SER A 75 40.51 -43.28 37.83
C SER A 75 39.19 -42.90 37.16
N GLY A 76 39.27 -42.73 35.83
CA GLY A 76 38.37 -43.41 34.91
C GLY A 76 37.07 -42.70 34.51
N VAL A 77 36.91 -42.56 33.19
CA VAL A 77 35.66 -42.34 32.43
C VAL A 77 35.28 -40.89 32.11
N LEU A 78 34.93 -40.71 30.85
CA LEU A 78 35.07 -39.52 30.00
C LEU A 78 33.72 -38.77 29.83
N CYS A 79 33.75 -37.46 30.05
CA CYS A 79 33.01 -36.37 29.37
C CYS A 79 31.49 -36.49 29.11
N VAL A 80 30.68 -35.74 29.86
CA VAL A 80 29.43 -35.13 29.34
C VAL A 80 29.82 -33.87 28.57
N ARG A 81 29.62 -33.89 27.26
CA ARG A 81 29.85 -32.73 26.39
C ARG A 81 28.72 -31.72 26.57
N CYS A 82 28.85 -30.83 27.55
CA CYS A 82 28.06 -29.58 27.58
C CYS A 82 28.76 -28.57 26.68
N ILE A 83 28.32 -28.45 25.42
CA ILE A 83 28.69 -27.31 24.58
C ILE A 83 27.97 -26.08 25.14
N HIS A 84 28.55 -25.46 26.18
CA HIS A 84 28.13 -24.14 26.62
C HIS A 84 28.84 -23.10 25.76
N THR A 85 28.33 -22.85 24.56
CA THR A 85 28.75 -21.69 23.78
C THR A 85 28.20 -20.45 24.47
N SER A 86 29.08 -19.72 25.15
CA SER A 86 28.75 -18.38 25.62
C SER A 86 28.66 -17.47 24.38
N VAL A 87 27.48 -17.43 23.76
CA VAL A 87 27.22 -16.56 22.61
C VAL A 87 27.22 -15.13 23.15
N LYS A 88 28.21 -14.33 22.72
CA LYS A 88 28.27 -12.89 22.98
C LYS A 88 26.92 -12.27 22.59
N GLU A 89 26.16 -11.86 23.59
CA GLU A 89 24.82 -11.27 23.53
C GLU A 89 24.72 -10.05 22.58
N LYS A 90 25.88 -9.45 22.23
CA LYS A 90 26.01 -8.33 21.28
C LYS A 90 25.79 -8.73 19.80
N ALA A 91 25.95 -9.99 19.42
CA ALA A 91 25.77 -10.43 18.02
C ALA A 91 24.29 -10.51 17.60
N THR A 92 23.39 -10.76 18.55
CA THR A 92 21.96 -10.97 18.28
C THR A 92 21.28 -9.70 17.78
N ASN A 93 21.63 -8.53 18.34
CA ASN A 93 21.04 -7.26 17.93
C ASN A 93 21.50 -6.83 16.53
N ALA A 94 22.76 -7.08 16.16
CA ALA A 94 23.27 -6.79 14.83
C ALA A 94 22.52 -7.58 13.75
N TYR A 95 22.24 -8.87 14.00
CA TYR A 95 21.44 -9.69 13.09
C TYR A 95 20.03 -9.11 12.89
N LEU A 96 19.35 -8.71 13.97
CA LEU A 96 18.01 -8.11 13.88
C LEU A 96 18.00 -6.81 13.05
N TYR A 97 18.97 -5.91 13.25
CA TYR A 97 19.06 -4.68 12.45
C TYR A 97 19.37 -4.98 10.97
N THR A 98 20.24 -5.93 10.68
CA THR A 98 20.53 -6.33 9.28
C THR A 98 19.32 -6.95 8.60
N ALA A 99 18.58 -7.82 9.29
CA ALA A 99 17.35 -8.42 8.78
C ALA A 99 16.27 -7.36 8.54
N TYR A 100 16.17 -6.36 9.43
CA TYR A 100 15.25 -5.23 9.26
C TYR A 100 15.59 -4.39 8.03
N LEU A 101 16.86 -4.01 7.83
CA LEU A 101 17.27 -3.24 6.65
C LEU A 101 17.06 -4.03 5.35
N LEU A 102 17.38 -5.32 5.34
CA LEU A 102 17.12 -6.18 4.18
C LEU A 102 15.61 -6.22 3.84
N SER A 103 14.77 -6.33 4.87
CA SER A 103 13.31 -6.34 4.70
C SER A 103 12.79 -5.01 4.13
N LEU A 104 13.31 -3.87 4.59
CA LEU A 104 12.94 -2.56 4.05
C LEU A 104 13.34 -2.40 2.59
N VAL A 105 14.51 -2.90 2.18
CA VAL A 105 14.97 -2.85 0.79
C VAL A 105 14.07 -3.70 -0.10
N VAL A 106 13.77 -4.94 0.30
CA VAL A 106 12.89 -5.83 -0.46
C VAL A 106 11.47 -5.26 -0.56
N MET A 107 10.93 -4.76 0.56
CA MET A 107 9.60 -4.14 0.61
C MET A 107 9.53 -2.87 -0.25
N GLY A 108 10.53 -2.00 -0.15
CA GLY A 108 10.62 -0.78 -0.94
C GLY A 108 10.76 -1.05 -2.44
N GLY A 109 11.57 -2.04 -2.82
CA GLY A 109 11.71 -2.45 -4.22
C GLY A 109 10.41 -2.97 -4.82
N MET A 110 9.69 -3.84 -4.10
CA MET A 110 8.40 -4.34 -4.57
C MET A 110 7.34 -3.23 -4.65
N ALA A 111 7.28 -2.34 -3.65
CA ALA A 111 6.36 -1.22 -3.64
C ALA A 111 6.59 -0.26 -4.82
N TYR A 112 7.86 -0.03 -5.19
CA TYR A 112 8.23 0.82 -6.32
C TYR A 112 7.67 0.27 -7.65
N LEU A 113 7.88 -1.02 -7.91
CA LEU A 113 7.39 -1.66 -9.14
C LEU A 113 5.87 -1.60 -9.27
N LEU A 114 5.15 -1.79 -8.17
CA LEU A 114 3.68 -1.69 -8.14
C LEU A 114 3.20 -0.26 -8.35
N TYR A 115 3.91 0.73 -7.79
CA TYR A 115 3.55 2.13 -7.92
C TYR A 115 3.63 2.61 -9.38
N GLU A 116 4.68 2.22 -10.11
CA GLU A 116 4.84 2.55 -11.52
C GLU A 116 3.72 1.98 -12.39
N GLU A 117 3.27 0.76 -12.11
CA GLU A 117 2.19 0.11 -12.86
C GLU A 117 0.83 0.78 -12.59
N ILE A 118 0.51 1.04 -11.31
CA ILE A 118 -0.80 1.58 -10.92
C ILE A 118 -0.95 3.03 -11.37
N LEU A 119 0.13 3.82 -11.34
CA LEU A 119 0.11 5.22 -11.77
C LEU A 119 0.58 5.43 -13.19
N ALA A 120 0.77 4.35 -13.95
CA ALA A 120 1.02 4.43 -15.37
C ALA A 120 -0.04 5.36 -16.01
N PRO A 121 0.35 6.22 -16.98
CA PRO A 121 -0.58 7.15 -17.61
C PRO A 121 -1.77 6.48 -18.30
N GLY A 122 -1.65 5.20 -18.66
CA GLY A 122 -2.75 4.39 -19.21
C GLY A 122 -3.61 3.68 -18.16
N ALA A 123 -3.26 3.74 -16.88
CA ALA A 123 -4.07 3.14 -15.83
C ALA A 123 -5.43 3.86 -15.73
N PRO A 124 -6.55 3.13 -15.58
CA PRO A 124 -7.89 3.71 -15.65
C PRO A 124 -8.15 4.80 -14.61
N GLN A 125 -7.51 4.68 -13.43
CA GLN A 125 -7.61 5.68 -12.36
C GLN A 125 -6.92 7.00 -12.73
N THR A 126 -5.75 6.93 -13.37
CA THR A 126 -5.00 8.10 -13.84
C THR A 126 -5.76 8.78 -14.98
N VAL A 127 -6.29 8.01 -15.92
CA VAL A 127 -7.12 8.51 -17.02
C VAL A 127 -8.35 9.23 -16.48
N PHE A 128 -9.08 8.61 -15.53
CA PHE A 128 -10.24 9.23 -14.87
C PHE A 128 -9.90 10.58 -14.23
N SER A 129 -8.83 10.62 -13.43
CA SER A 129 -8.44 11.83 -12.69
C SER A 129 -8.02 12.96 -13.63
N LYS A 130 -7.30 12.63 -14.72
CA LYS A 130 -6.91 13.61 -15.73
C LYS A 130 -8.11 14.10 -16.55
N ALA A 131 -8.99 13.21 -16.99
CA ALA A 131 -10.21 13.57 -17.72
C ALA A 131 -11.11 14.50 -16.89
N LEU A 132 -11.33 14.19 -15.62
CA LEU A 132 -12.10 15.04 -14.71
C LEU A 132 -11.47 16.42 -14.53
N SER A 133 -10.13 16.49 -14.49
CA SER A 133 -9.40 17.74 -14.39
C SER A 133 -9.50 18.58 -15.67
N LEU A 134 -9.59 17.96 -16.84
CA LEU A 134 -9.82 18.66 -18.12
C LEU A 134 -11.23 19.23 -18.19
N ILE A 135 -12.24 18.44 -17.82
CA ILE A 135 -13.65 18.87 -17.80
C ILE A 135 -13.86 20.08 -16.88
N LYS A 136 -13.20 20.10 -15.72
CA LYS A 136 -13.27 21.23 -14.77
C LYS A 136 -12.65 22.53 -15.31
N LYS A 137 -11.75 22.44 -16.29
CA LYS A 137 -11.09 23.60 -16.88
C LYS A 137 -11.83 24.13 -18.11
N ASP A 138 -12.68 23.31 -18.71
CA ASP A 138 -13.40 23.64 -19.92
C ASP A 138 -14.60 24.58 -19.60
N PRO A 139 -14.69 25.77 -20.23
CA PRO A 139 -15.73 26.73 -19.93
C PRO A 139 -17.13 26.27 -20.38
N GLU A 140 -17.24 25.47 -21.46
CA GLU A 140 -18.52 24.93 -21.92
C GLU A 140 -19.06 23.89 -20.93
N CYS A 141 -18.18 23.05 -20.40
CA CYS A 141 -18.53 22.11 -19.35
C CYS A 141 -19.00 22.84 -18.08
N CYS A 142 -18.29 23.88 -17.64
CA CYS A 142 -18.71 24.68 -16.48
C CYS A 142 -20.04 25.43 -16.72
N ARG A 143 -20.27 25.93 -17.94
CA ARG A 143 -21.53 26.58 -18.31
C ARG A 143 -22.72 25.63 -18.22
N LEU A 144 -22.55 24.37 -18.64
CA LEU A 144 -23.64 23.39 -18.65
C LEU A 144 -23.82 22.67 -17.31
N LEU A 145 -22.73 22.17 -16.70
CA LEU A 145 -22.79 21.43 -15.44
C LEU A 145 -22.90 22.36 -14.21
N GLY A 146 -22.32 23.56 -14.28
CA GLY A 146 -22.17 24.50 -13.16
C GLY A 146 -20.74 24.54 -12.61
N ASP A 147 -20.52 25.41 -11.61
CA ASP A 147 -19.19 25.70 -11.09
C ASP A 147 -18.58 24.57 -10.25
N SER A 148 -19.42 23.73 -9.64
CA SER A 148 -19.00 22.57 -8.86
C SER A 148 -19.25 21.29 -9.65
N ILE A 149 -18.17 20.65 -10.10
CA ILE A 149 -18.21 19.40 -10.87
C ILE A 149 -17.56 18.27 -10.07
N VAL A 150 -18.30 17.19 -9.85
CA VAL A 150 -17.83 15.99 -9.15
C VAL A 150 -17.97 14.79 -10.07
N GLY A 151 -16.86 14.08 -10.31
CA GLY A 151 -16.87 12.79 -11.00
C GLY A 151 -17.17 11.67 -10.02
N TYR A 152 -18.11 10.79 -10.37
CA TYR A 152 -18.41 9.58 -9.62
C TYR A 152 -18.57 8.41 -10.57
N VAL A 153 -18.47 7.22 -9.99
CA VAL A 153 -18.61 5.97 -10.73
C VAL A 153 -19.89 5.30 -10.26
N GLU A 154 -20.55 4.58 -11.17
CA GLU A 154 -21.67 3.72 -10.83
C GLU A 154 -21.19 2.31 -10.50
N GLY A 155 -21.77 1.73 -9.46
CA GLY A 155 -21.37 0.43 -8.97
C GLY A 155 -22.20 0.05 -7.74
N ARG A 156 -22.32 -1.26 -7.50
CA ARG A 156 -22.98 -1.77 -6.29
C ARG A 156 -22.04 -1.65 -5.10
N GLY A 157 -22.55 -1.14 -3.98
CA GLY A 157 -21.80 -1.05 -2.72
C GLY A 157 -20.97 0.22 -2.55
N ARG A 158 -20.16 0.24 -1.48
CA ARG A 158 -19.34 1.40 -1.08
C ARG A 158 -18.09 1.56 -1.94
N ILE A 159 -17.52 0.46 -2.44
CA ILE A 159 -16.33 0.47 -3.29
C ILE A 159 -16.80 0.49 -4.74
N LYS A 160 -16.40 1.51 -5.50
CA LYS A 160 -16.79 1.69 -6.90
C LYS A 160 -15.55 1.65 -7.77
N GLN A 161 -15.59 0.87 -8.85
CA GLN A 161 -14.50 0.73 -9.80
C GLN A 161 -14.87 1.39 -11.11
N VAL A 162 -13.97 2.23 -11.64
CA VAL A 162 -14.13 2.93 -12.91
C VAL A 162 -14.39 1.90 -14.02
N ALA A 163 -15.49 2.08 -14.76
CA ALA A 163 -15.78 1.27 -15.93
C ALA A 163 -14.72 1.56 -17.00
N HIS A 164 -13.91 0.55 -17.30
CA HIS A 164 -12.79 0.66 -18.23
C HIS A 164 -12.82 -0.49 -19.22
N HIS A 165 -12.35 -0.21 -20.43
CA HIS A 165 -12.19 -1.18 -21.50
C HIS A 165 -10.84 -0.96 -22.17
N SER A 166 -9.91 -1.89 -21.93
CA SER A 166 -8.62 -1.94 -22.61
C SER A 166 -8.74 -2.80 -23.86
N TYR A 167 -8.29 -2.29 -24.99
CA TYR A 167 -8.32 -3.01 -26.26
C TYR A 167 -7.19 -2.56 -27.16
N LYS A 168 -6.80 -3.43 -28.08
CA LYS A 168 -5.79 -3.11 -29.09
C LYS A 168 -6.50 -2.82 -30.41
N LYS A 169 -6.16 -1.71 -31.05
CA LYS A 169 -6.67 -1.37 -32.38
C LYS A 169 -5.53 -0.72 -33.17
N ASN A 170 -5.31 -1.21 -34.40
CA ASN A 170 -4.24 -0.74 -35.27
C ASN A 170 -2.85 -0.84 -34.60
N GLU A 171 -2.57 -1.96 -33.93
CA GLU A 171 -1.34 -2.23 -33.15
C GLU A 171 -1.10 -1.32 -31.92
N ASN A 172 -1.94 -0.31 -31.72
CA ASN A 172 -1.82 0.60 -30.58
C ASN A 172 -2.74 0.17 -29.42
N ASP A 173 -2.19 0.23 -28.21
CA ASP A 173 -2.95 -0.01 -26.99
C ASP A 173 -3.88 1.17 -26.72
N ARG A 174 -5.17 0.89 -26.50
CA ARG A 174 -6.20 1.88 -26.21
C ARG A 174 -6.88 1.56 -24.90
N VAL A 175 -7.21 2.61 -24.16
CA VAL A 175 -7.94 2.53 -22.91
C VAL A 175 -9.10 3.49 -23.01
N ARG A 176 -10.32 2.95 -22.92
CA ARG A 176 -11.55 3.72 -22.80
C ARG A 176 -12.04 3.67 -21.37
N VAL A 177 -12.42 4.82 -20.85
CA VAL A 177 -12.96 4.99 -19.50
C VAL A 177 -14.30 5.71 -19.59
N MET A 178 -15.28 5.18 -18.87
CA MET A 178 -16.63 5.74 -18.76
C MET A 178 -16.95 6.01 -17.28
N PHE A 179 -17.41 7.21 -16.99
CA PHE A 179 -17.80 7.61 -15.64
C PHE A 179 -18.84 8.71 -15.67
N ASN A 180 -19.52 8.91 -14.54
CA ASN A 180 -20.58 9.91 -14.46
C ASN A 180 -20.06 11.17 -13.79
N VAL A 181 -20.63 12.29 -14.18
CA VAL A 181 -20.32 13.60 -13.64
C VAL A 181 -21.59 14.24 -13.12
N LYS A 182 -21.48 14.83 -11.94
CA LYS A 182 -22.54 15.61 -11.33
C LYS A 182 -22.07 17.04 -11.19
N GLY A 183 -22.80 17.94 -11.84
CA GLY A 183 -22.71 19.37 -11.64
C GLY A 183 -23.76 19.86 -10.63
N ASN A 184 -23.77 21.17 -10.39
CA ASN A 184 -24.82 21.84 -9.62
C ASN A 184 -26.16 21.85 -10.39
N ARG A 185 -26.10 22.05 -11.71
CA ARG A 185 -27.29 22.18 -12.58
C ARG A 185 -27.70 20.87 -13.21
N CYS A 186 -26.73 20.15 -13.77
CA CYS A 186 -26.99 18.97 -14.59
C CYS A 186 -26.07 17.80 -14.21
N GLN A 187 -26.45 16.62 -14.63
CA GLN A 187 -25.65 15.40 -14.56
C GLN A 187 -25.30 14.95 -15.97
N GLY A 188 -24.28 14.11 -16.10
CA GLY A 188 -23.86 13.62 -17.39
C GLY A 188 -22.98 12.38 -17.30
N ILE A 189 -22.72 11.79 -18.45
CA ILE A 189 -21.83 10.65 -18.63
C ILE A 189 -20.65 11.11 -19.47
N VAL A 190 -19.45 10.82 -19.00
CA VAL A 190 -18.20 11.11 -19.68
C VAL A 190 -17.69 9.85 -20.33
N THR A 191 -17.35 9.95 -21.60
CA THR A 191 -16.60 8.91 -22.32
C THR A 191 -15.26 9.48 -22.73
N ALA A 192 -14.18 8.90 -22.20
CA ALA A 192 -12.81 9.31 -22.45
C ALA A 192 -12.03 8.16 -23.06
N GLU A 193 -11.24 8.43 -24.10
CA GLU A 193 -10.37 7.42 -24.72
C GLU A 193 -8.95 7.96 -24.88
N MET A 194 -7.98 7.17 -24.43
CA MET A 194 -6.56 7.41 -24.64
C MET A 194 -5.96 6.30 -25.50
N GLU A 195 -4.98 6.68 -26.31
CA GLU A 195 -4.23 5.80 -27.19
C GLU A 195 -2.73 5.94 -26.92
N LYS A 196 -2.02 4.80 -26.97
CA LYS A 196 -0.58 4.73 -26.82
C LYS A 196 0.09 4.76 -28.21
N ASN A 197 0.62 5.92 -28.60
CA ASN A 197 1.38 6.10 -29.84
C ASN A 197 2.88 6.15 -29.52
N GLY A 198 3.66 5.18 -29.99
CA GLY A 198 5.13 5.20 -29.86
C GLY A 198 5.63 5.30 -28.41
N GLY A 199 4.89 4.72 -27.46
CA GLY A 199 5.21 4.78 -26.02
C GLY A 199 4.64 5.98 -25.27
N LYS A 200 4.09 6.99 -25.96
CA LYS A 200 3.43 8.15 -25.34
C LYS A 200 1.91 7.97 -25.35
N TRP A 201 1.26 8.34 -24.25
CA TRP A 201 -0.18 8.31 -24.12
C TRP A 201 -0.79 9.64 -24.54
N ASN A 202 -1.65 9.60 -25.56
CA ASN A 202 -2.35 10.76 -26.10
C ASN A 202 -3.86 10.61 -25.94
N TRP A 203 -4.54 11.74 -25.76
CA TRP A 203 -6.01 11.77 -25.78
C TRP A 203 -6.49 11.59 -27.20
N ARG A 204 -7.42 10.66 -27.41
CA ARG A 204 -8.09 10.50 -28.70
C ARG A 204 -9.37 11.29 -28.75
N PHE A 205 -10.21 11.13 -27.74
CA PHE A 205 -11.37 12.00 -27.54
C PHE A 205 -11.81 12.03 -26.09
N LEU A 206 -12.45 13.12 -25.71
CA LEU A 206 -13.10 13.32 -24.42
C LEU A 206 -14.46 13.98 -24.69
N VAL A 207 -15.53 13.22 -24.47
CA VAL A 207 -16.90 13.67 -24.73
C VAL A 207 -17.71 13.58 -23.45
N VAL A 208 -18.46 14.64 -23.17
CA VAL A 208 -19.39 14.73 -22.06
C VAL A 208 -20.81 14.77 -22.62
N THR A 209 -21.61 13.77 -22.29
CA THR A 209 -23.03 13.70 -22.63
C THR A 209 -23.84 14.14 -21.43
N VAL A 210 -24.54 15.27 -21.53
CA VAL A 210 -25.35 15.84 -20.45
C VAL A 210 -26.76 15.26 -20.51
N SER A 211 -27.28 14.77 -19.38
CA SER A 211 -28.62 14.18 -19.28
C SER A 211 -29.69 15.27 -19.06
N ASN A 212 -29.78 16.25 -19.96
CA ASN A 212 -30.86 17.24 -20.00
C ASN A 212 -31.97 16.77 -20.97
N SER A 213 -33.08 17.50 -21.06
CA SER A 213 -34.23 17.19 -21.91
C SER A 213 -33.89 16.92 -23.39
N THR A 214 -32.79 17.48 -23.92
CA THR A 214 -32.36 17.33 -25.32
C THR A 214 -31.03 16.57 -25.49
N SER A 215 -30.47 15.98 -24.42
CA SER A 215 -29.18 15.27 -24.42
C SER A 215 -28.06 15.99 -25.21
N ASP A 216 -27.52 17.06 -24.65
CA ASP A 216 -26.42 17.80 -25.28
C ASP A 216 -25.09 17.04 -25.15
N ASN A 217 -24.31 16.99 -26.23
CA ASN A 217 -22.96 16.41 -26.26
C ASN A 217 -21.90 17.49 -26.41
N ILE A 218 -20.99 17.58 -25.45
CA ILE A 218 -19.86 18.51 -25.45
C ILE A 218 -18.59 17.74 -25.77
N ILE A 219 -17.83 18.22 -26.74
CA ILE A 219 -16.55 17.63 -27.13
C ILE A 219 -15.45 18.51 -26.54
N VAL A 220 -14.75 18.01 -25.53
CA VAL A 220 -13.68 18.75 -24.83
C VAL A 220 -12.34 18.58 -25.55
N VAL A 221 -12.09 17.35 -26.02
CA VAL A 221 -10.90 17.03 -26.82
C VAL A 221 -11.34 16.13 -27.96
N ASP A 222 -10.93 16.47 -29.17
CA ASP A 222 -11.11 15.62 -30.35
C ASP A 222 -9.82 15.58 -31.17
N ASN A 223 -9.20 14.40 -31.21
CA ASN A 223 -8.01 14.08 -32.01
C ASN A 223 -8.29 12.82 -32.86
N ARG A 224 -9.54 12.63 -33.29
CA ARG A 224 -9.99 11.46 -34.04
C ARG A 224 -9.50 11.42 -35.48
#